data_AF-A0A1X9LP04-F1
#
_entry.id   AF-A0A1X9LP04-F1
#
_cell.length_a   1.000
_cell.length_b   1.000
_cell.length_c   1.000
_cell.angle_alpha   90.00
_cell.angle_beta   90.00
_cell.angle_gamma   90.00
#
_symmetry.space_group_name_H-M   'P 1'
#
loop_
_entity.id
_entity.type
_entity.pdbx_description
1 polymer ?
#
loop_
_entity_poly.entity_id
_entity_poly.type
_entity_poly.pdbx_seq_one_letter_code
_entity_poly.pdbx_strand_id
1 'polypeptide(L)'
;MLLARADEIVASLSPGKRETVREIVINSVHRGAVDPSARRFLTAASGGPELADILAAALDSSAAGAVSAEGGPRSELGPAAS
;
A
#
# COMPACT_ATOMS: atom_id res chain seq x y z
N MET A 1 -14.65 -1.62 4.87
CA MET A 1 -15.43 -0.58 4.14
C MET A 1 -14.55 0.41 3.38
N LEU A 2 -13.39 0.82 3.91
CA LEU A 2 -12.45 1.74 3.23
C LEU A 2 -11.99 1.24 1.83
N LEU A 3 -11.66 -0.05 1.68
CA LEU A 3 -11.23 -0.65 0.40
C LEU A 3 -12.32 -0.58 -0.68
N ALA A 4 -13.56 -0.92 -0.34
CA ALA A 4 -14.69 -0.83 -1.27
C ALA A 4 -14.89 0.61 -1.78
N ARG A 5 -14.67 1.60 -0.91
CA ARG A 5 -14.75 3.01 -1.30
C ARG A 5 -13.61 3.43 -2.24
N ALA A 6 -12.39 2.96 -2.00
CA ALA A 6 -11.28 3.17 -2.92
C ALA A 6 -11.56 2.53 -4.30
N ASP A 7 -12.13 1.33 -4.32
CA ASP A 7 -12.50 0.64 -5.56
C ASP A 7 -13.57 1.40 -6.35
N GLU A 8 -14.60 1.94 -5.69
CA GLU A 8 -15.61 2.81 -6.32
C GLU A 8 -14.98 4.06 -6.94
N ILE A 9 -14.09 4.72 -6.19
CA ILE A 9 -13.38 5.91 -6.67
C ILE A 9 -12.59 5.56 -7.92
N VAL A 10 -11.78 4.51 -7.89
CA VAL A 10 -10.96 4.08 -9.03
C VAL A 10 -11.85 3.68 -10.21
N ALA A 11 -12.94 2.95 -9.97
CA ALA A 11 -13.88 2.54 -11.02
C ALA A 11 -14.51 3.74 -11.74
N SER A 12 -14.76 4.83 -11.03
CA SER A 12 -15.33 6.08 -11.58
C SER A 12 -14.36 6.90 -12.46
N LEU A 13 -13.05 6.61 -12.39
CA LEU A 13 -12.05 7.33 -13.17
C LEU A 13 -12.08 6.94 -14.66
N SER A 14 -11.64 7.87 -15.52
CA SER A 14 -11.41 7.58 -16.93
C SER A 14 -10.30 6.53 -17.10
N PRO A 15 -10.30 5.74 -18.21
CA PRO A 15 -9.32 4.67 -18.41
C PRO A 15 -7.86 5.11 -18.26
N GLY A 16 -7.49 6.28 -18.82
CA GLY A 16 -6.14 6.81 -18.69
C GLY A 16 -5.76 7.16 -17.26
N LYS A 17 -6.69 7.75 -16.49
CA LYS A 17 -6.45 8.04 -15.06
C LYS A 17 -6.32 6.75 -14.25
N ARG A 18 -7.11 5.71 -14.54
CA ARG A 18 -7.01 4.41 -13.86
C ARG A 18 -5.64 3.78 -14.06
N GLU A 19 -5.10 3.83 -15.27
CA GLU A 19 -3.77 3.28 -15.53
C GLU A 19 -2.69 4.05 -14.76
N THR A 20 -2.74 5.38 -14.76
CA THR A 20 -1.80 6.17 -13.96
C THR A 20 -1.93 5.89 -12.46
N VAL A 21 -3.14 5.72 -11.92
CA VAL A 21 -3.34 5.31 -10.51
C VAL A 21 -2.70 3.95 -10.25
N ARG A 22 -2.86 2.99 -11.17
CA ARG A 22 -2.24 1.66 -11.05
C ARG A 22 -0.72 1.75 -11.01
N GLU A 23 -0.10 2.52 -11.90
CA GLU A 23 1.35 2.74 -11.91
C GLU A 23 1.83 3.40 -10.62
N ILE A 24 1.09 4.38 -10.10
CA ILE A 24 1.38 5.02 -8.81
C ILE A 24 1.36 3.97 -7.69
N VAL A 25 0.31 3.15 -7.60
CA VAL A 25 0.21 2.11 -6.56
C VAL A 25 1.40 1.15 -6.64
N ILE A 26 1.74 0.66 -7.83
CA ILE A 26 2.89 -0.24 -8.04
C ILE A 26 4.19 0.43 -7.58
N ASN A 27 4.43 1.68 -7.99
CA ASN A 27 5.64 2.41 -7.61
C ASN A 27 5.71 2.68 -6.11
N SER A 28 4.58 3.01 -5.48
CA SER A 28 4.50 3.27 -4.05
C SER A 28 4.71 2.02 -3.21
N VAL A 29 4.19 0.87 -3.64
CA VAL A 29 4.47 -0.43 -3.00
C VAL A 29 5.96 -0.77 -3.09
N HIS A 30 6.57 -0.63 -4.26
CA HIS A 30 8.01 -0.89 -4.42
C HIS A 30 8.88 0.04 -3.56
N ARG A 31 8.48 1.30 -3.38
CA ARG A 31 9.22 2.28 -2.58
C ARG A 31 8.86 2.25 -1.09
N GLY A 32 7.74 1.61 -0.72
CA GLY A 32 7.17 1.67 0.62
C GLY A 32 6.62 3.04 1.01
N ALA A 33 6.38 3.95 0.05
CA ALA A 33 5.93 5.31 0.33
C ALA A 33 5.13 5.93 -0.82
N VAL A 34 4.22 6.84 -0.49
CA VAL A 34 3.49 7.68 -1.48
C VAL A 34 4.25 8.97 -1.71
N ASP A 35 4.77 9.17 -2.92
CA ASP A 35 5.46 10.40 -3.30
C ASP A 35 4.52 11.63 -3.28
N PRO A 36 4.99 12.85 -2.94
CA PRO A 36 4.15 14.05 -2.98
C PRO A 36 3.46 14.30 -4.32
N SER A 37 4.10 13.96 -5.43
CA SER A 37 3.53 14.11 -6.78
C SER A 37 2.40 13.10 -7.01
N ALA A 38 2.60 11.86 -6.56
CA ALA A 38 1.56 10.82 -6.57
C ALA A 38 0.36 11.23 -5.71
N ARG A 39 0.59 11.75 -4.50
CA ARG A 39 -0.45 12.25 -3.60
C ARG A 39 -1.28 13.37 -4.25
N ARG A 40 -0.63 14.31 -4.94
CA ARG A 40 -1.30 15.38 -5.70
C ARG A 40 -2.14 14.83 -6.84
N PHE A 41 -1.58 13.91 -7.63
CA PHE A 41 -2.31 13.28 -8.73
C PHE A 41 -3.54 12.54 -8.24
N LEU A 42 -3.39 11.67 -7.23
CA LEU A 42 -4.48 10.92 -6.64
C LEU A 42 -5.59 11.87 -6.16
N THR A 43 -5.24 12.90 -5.38
CA THR A 43 -6.18 13.89 -4.88
C THR A 43 -6.96 14.59 -6.00
N ALA A 44 -6.28 15.00 -7.07
CA ALA A 44 -6.91 15.66 -8.22
C ALA A 44 -7.75 14.69 -9.05
N ALA A 45 -7.33 13.44 -9.19
CA ALA A 45 -8.03 12.43 -9.96
C ALA A 45 -9.33 12.00 -9.28
N SER A 46 -9.31 11.80 -7.96
CA SER A 46 -10.47 11.36 -7.15
C SER A 46 -11.33 12.49 -6.61
N GLY A 47 -10.93 13.76 -6.78
CA GLY A 47 -11.67 14.91 -6.25
C GLY A 47 -11.53 15.11 -4.74
N GLY A 48 -10.52 14.50 -4.11
CA GLY A 48 -10.28 14.56 -2.67
C GLY A 48 -9.15 13.63 -2.21
N PRO A 49 -8.60 13.83 -1.01
CA PRO A 49 -7.37 13.15 -0.56
C PRO A 49 -7.58 11.67 -0.18
N GLU A 50 -8.83 11.22 -0.08
CA GLU A 50 -9.22 9.90 0.45
C GLU A 50 -8.42 8.74 -0.17
N LEU A 51 -8.32 8.68 -1.50
CA LEU A 51 -7.57 7.62 -2.19
C LEU A 51 -6.07 7.62 -1.83
N ALA A 52 -5.48 8.80 -1.66
CA ALA A 52 -4.07 8.94 -1.28
C ALA A 52 -3.82 8.55 0.18
N ASP A 53 -4.76 8.87 1.07
CA ASP A 53 -4.68 8.52 2.49
C ASP A 53 -4.86 7.01 2.71
N ILE A 54 -5.77 6.37 1.97
CA ILE A 54 -5.95 4.90 1.98
C ILE A 54 -4.66 4.20 1.55
N LEU A 55 -4.03 4.66 0.46
CA LEU A 55 -2.78 4.07 -0.02
C LEU A 55 -1.65 4.25 0.99
N ALA A 56 -1.50 5.43 1.60
CA ALA A 56 -0.49 5.67 2.62
C ALA A 56 -0.68 4.76 3.84
N ALA A 57 -1.91 4.66 4.35
CA ALA A 57 -2.24 3.79 5.48
C ALA A 57 -1.96 2.30 5.18
N ALA A 58 -2.24 1.85 3.95
CA ALA A 58 -1.94 0.48 3.54
C ALA A 58 -0.43 0.18 3.51
N LEU A 59 0.38 1.13 3.08
CA LEU A 59 1.84 1.01 3.07
C LEU A 59 2.42 0.99 4.49
N ASP A 60 1.93 1.88 5.37
CA ASP A 60 2.34 1.90 6.77
C ASP A 60 1.97 0.59 7.49
N SER A 61 0.78 0.04 7.21
CA SER A 61 0.37 -1.26 7.74
C SER A 61 1.22 -2.40 7.19
N SER A 62 1.65 -2.34 5.94
CA SER A 62 2.54 -3.34 5.33
C SER A 62 3.94 -3.28 5.97
N ALA A 63 4.45 -2.07 6.24
CA ALA A 63 5.71 -1.90 6.94
C ALA A 63 5.63 -2.43 8.38
N ALA A 64 4.52 -2.16 9.10
CA ALA A 64 4.27 -2.68 10.44
C ALA A 64 4.14 -4.23 10.49
N GLY A 65 3.56 -4.82 9.45
CA GLY A 65 3.48 -6.28 9.29
C GLY A 65 4.83 -6.92 8.99
N ALA A 66 5.67 -6.28 8.17
CA ALA A 66 7.01 -6.75 7.84
C ALA A 66 7.94 -6.77 9.07
N VAL A 67 7.94 -5.72 9.89
CA VAL A 67 8.74 -5.68 11.13
C VAL A 67 8.26 -6.68 12.18
N SER A 68 6.99 -7.09 12.14
CA SER A 68 6.43 -8.12 13.03
C SER A 68 6.81 -9.54 12.61
N ALA A 69 7.07 -9.77 11.31
CA ALA A 69 7.40 -11.09 10.75
C ALA A 69 8.88 -11.48 10.89
N GLU A 70 9.79 -10.51 11.08
CA GLU A 70 11.22 -10.79 11.29
C GLU A 70 11.59 -11.15 12.75
N GLY A 71 10.63 -11.12 13.68
CA GLY A 71 10.83 -11.46 15.10
C GLY A 71 10.56 -12.93 15.48
N GLY A 72 10.51 -13.85 14.51
CA GLY A 72 10.31 -15.28 14.80
C GLY A 72 11.61 -15.93 15.31
N PRO A 73 11.64 -16.58 16.49
CA PRO A 73 12.85 -17.22 16.97
C PRO A 73 13.25 -18.31 15.99
N ARG A 74 14.48 -18.22 15.46
CA ARG A 74 15.19 -19.38 14.92
C ARG A 74 15.10 -20.45 16.00
N SER A 75 14.22 -21.43 15.80
CA SER A 75 14.24 -22.68 16.54
C SER A 75 15.57 -23.32 16.19
N GLU A 76 16.58 -23.08 17.03
CA GLU A 76 17.78 -23.88 17.03
C GLU A 76 17.34 -25.30 17.37
N LEU A 77 17.35 -26.11 16.32
CA LEU A 77 17.22 -27.55 16.33
C LEU A 77 18.18 -28.10 17.38
N GLY A 78 17.64 -28.58 18.50
CA GLY A 78 18.33 -29.63 19.23
C GLY A 78 18.48 -30.84 18.29
N PRO A 79 19.63 -31.51 18.36
CA PRO A 79 19.52 -32.93 18.62
C PRO A 79 20.32 -33.35 19.86
N ALA A 80 19.73 -34.34 20.51
CA ALA A 80 20.23 -35.17 21.57
C ALA A 80 21.76 -35.37 21.60
N ALA A 81 22.34 -35.23 22.78
CA ALA A 81 23.50 -36.01 23.18
C ALA A 81 23.16 -36.74 24.49
N SER A 82 23.33 -38.06 24.46
CA SER A 82 23.10 -39.02 25.55
C SER A 82 24.12 -38.90 26.67
#